data_AF-A0A978W1E3-F1
#
_entry.id   AF-A0A978W1E3-F1
#
_cell.length_a   1.000
_cell.length_b   1.000
_cell.length_c   1.000
_cell.angle_alpha   90.00
_cell.angle_beta   90.00
_cell.angle_gamma   90.00
#
_symmetry.space_group_name_H-M   'P 1'
#
loop_
_entity.id
_entity.type
_entity.pdbx_description
1 polymer ?
#
loop_
_entity_poly.entity_id
_entity_poly.type
_entity_poly.pdbx_seq_one_letter_code
_entity_poly.pdbx_strand_id
1 'polypeptide(L)'
;MEFSWLLYHLHVFELCVSILMVVSCKCNPISMKGSTAASSPFPSDFLFGTASSSYQFEGAFLTDGKGLNNWDVFTHDKPGSIMDGSNGDIAVDQYHRYPEDLHLMKDMGVNAYRFSISWARILPQGRFGNISQTGVEHYNKFIHALLNLGIQPFVTLTHYDIPQELEERYGAWLSPRVQWLLGSLSSEPDVIVVKIELNSQVDQGCHHKLGSGPNQRRDTVWWSRDLVVKQTSDVIVS
;
A
#
# COMPACT_ATOMS: atom_id res chain seq x y z
N MET A 1 -24.73 57.87 22.09
CA MET A 1 -24.72 56.48 21.59
C MET A 1 -23.73 56.25 20.44
N GLU A 2 -23.41 57.26 19.63
CA GLU A 2 -22.49 57.16 18.48
C GLU A 2 -21.01 56.88 18.82
N PHE A 3 -20.50 57.38 19.96
CA PHE A 3 -19.08 57.23 20.32
C PHE A 3 -18.68 55.78 20.67
N SER A 4 -19.63 54.98 21.17
CA SER A 4 -19.37 53.59 21.56
C SER A 4 -19.21 52.67 20.35
N TRP A 5 -19.88 52.99 19.24
CA TRP A 5 -19.79 52.23 17.99
C TRP A 5 -18.45 52.44 17.30
N LEU A 6 -17.92 53.66 17.32
CA LEU A 6 -16.61 53.97 16.76
C LEU A 6 -15.48 53.26 17.52
N LEU A 7 -15.56 53.22 18.86
CA LEU A 7 -14.58 52.51 19.68
C LEU A 7 -14.65 50.98 19.51
N TYR A 8 -15.86 50.44 19.32
CA TYR A 8 -16.04 49.01 19.00
C TYR A 8 -15.42 48.65 17.65
N HIS A 9 -15.67 49.47 16.61
CA HIS A 9 -15.06 49.25 15.30
C HIS A 9 -13.54 49.40 15.32
N LEU A 10 -13.00 50.35 16.10
CA LEU A 10 -11.55 50.49 16.28
C LEU A 10 -10.93 49.26 16.96
N HIS A 11 -11.59 48.72 17.99
CA HIS A 11 -11.14 47.52 18.68
C HIS A 11 -11.24 46.25 17.84
N VAL A 12 -12.32 46.09 17.06
CA VAL A 12 -12.45 44.96 16.13
C VAL A 12 -11.39 45.04 15.04
N PHE A 13 -11.09 46.24 14.54
CA PHE A 13 -10.02 46.46 13.56
C PHE A 13 -8.63 46.10 14.11
N GLU A 14 -8.30 46.57 15.32
CA GLU A 14 -7.06 46.20 16.03
C GLU A 14 -6.95 44.68 16.26
N LEU A 15 -8.06 44.01 16.60
CA LEU A 15 -8.10 42.56 16.77
C LEU A 15 -7.90 41.82 15.43
N CYS A 16 -8.50 42.30 14.34
CA CYS A 16 -8.32 41.72 13.01
C CYS A 16 -6.88 41.87 12.50
N VAL A 17 -6.24 43.02 12.73
CA VAL A 17 -4.85 43.27 12.32
C VAL A 17 -3.87 42.39 13.11
N SER A 18 -4.11 42.20 14.41
CA SER A 18 -3.27 41.31 15.23
C SER A 18 -3.45 39.83 14.84
N ILE A 19 -4.66 39.38 14.49
CA ILE A 19 -4.89 38.02 13.96
C ILE A 19 -4.21 37.83 12.60
N LEU A 20 -4.27 38.80 11.69
CA LEU A 20 -3.58 38.77 10.39
C LEU A 20 -2.05 38.69 10.54
N MET A 21 -1.47 39.39 11.52
CA MET A 21 -0.03 39.35 11.80
C MET A 21 0.40 38.00 12.40
N VAL A 22 -0.45 37.32 13.19
CA VAL A 22 -0.18 35.97 13.71
C VAL A 22 -0.27 34.91 12.61
N VAL A 23 -1.22 35.04 11.67
CA VAL A 23 -1.35 34.11 10.52
C VAL A 23 -0.18 34.26 9.52
N SER A 24 0.40 35.45 9.42
CA SER A 24 1.57 35.69 8.54
C SER A 24 2.91 35.29 9.15
N CYS A 25 2.96 34.88 10.43
CA CYS A 25 4.20 34.57 11.14
C CYS A 25 4.25 33.11 11.60
N LYS A 26 4.53 32.19 10.66
CA LYS A 26 5.39 30.98 10.78
C LYS A 26 5.13 29.95 9.67
N CYS A 27 5.32 30.35 8.41
CA CYS A 27 5.94 29.45 7.43
C CYS A 27 7.16 30.19 6.92
N ASN A 28 8.30 30.02 7.59
CA ASN A 28 9.54 30.25 6.88
C ASN A 28 9.55 29.20 5.77
N PRO A 29 9.57 29.57 4.47
CA PRO A 29 9.92 28.59 3.47
C PRO A 29 11.27 28.03 3.91
N ILE A 30 11.36 26.70 4.01
CA ILE A 30 12.65 26.04 4.18
C ILE A 30 13.44 26.42 2.94
N SER A 31 14.22 27.50 3.05
CA SER A 31 15.26 27.81 2.10
C SER A 31 16.27 26.71 2.32
N MET A 32 16.17 25.66 1.50
CA MET A 32 17.29 24.76 1.25
C MET A 32 18.37 25.64 0.62
N LYS A 33 19.13 26.34 1.45
CA LYS A 33 20.46 26.79 1.06
C LYS A 33 21.14 25.55 0.55
N GLY A 34 21.44 25.55 -0.76
CA GLY A 34 22.18 24.49 -1.41
C GLY A 34 23.41 24.21 -0.57
N SER A 35 23.33 23.14 0.22
CA SER A 35 24.50 22.52 0.80
C SER A 35 25.30 22.10 -0.41
N THR A 36 26.43 22.77 -0.64
CA THR A 36 27.48 22.28 -1.53
C THR A 36 27.66 20.82 -1.19
N ALA A 37 27.27 19.93 -2.12
CA ALA A 37 27.09 18.51 -1.90
C ALA A 37 28.25 17.94 -1.05
N ALA A 38 28.01 17.84 0.25
CA ALA A 38 28.77 16.95 1.08
C ALA A 38 28.50 15.58 0.44
N SER A 39 29.58 14.92 -0.01
CA SER A 39 29.55 13.54 -0.50
C SER A 39 28.51 12.76 0.31
N SER A 40 27.42 12.35 -0.33
CA SER A 40 26.39 11.54 0.32
C SER A 40 27.08 10.38 1.05
N PRO A 41 26.74 10.08 2.31
CA PRO A 41 27.32 8.93 3.01
C PRO A 41 26.85 7.60 2.41
N PHE A 42 25.87 7.64 1.51
CA PHE A 42 25.30 6.49 0.84
C PHE A 42 25.99 6.23 -0.51
N PRO A 43 26.13 4.95 -0.91
CA PRO A 43 26.53 4.60 -2.28
C PRO A 43 25.68 5.31 -3.33
N SER A 44 26.25 5.56 -4.51
CA SER A 44 25.55 6.25 -5.61
C SER A 44 24.33 5.48 -6.13
N ASP A 45 24.29 4.18 -5.91
CA ASP A 45 23.23 3.24 -6.27
C ASP A 45 22.31 2.89 -5.08
N PHE A 46 22.43 3.62 -3.96
CA PHE A 46 21.58 3.40 -2.80
C PHE A 46 20.11 3.73 -3.10
N LEU A 47 19.22 2.85 -2.66
CA LEU A 47 17.79 2.99 -2.88
C LEU A 47 17.10 3.67 -1.68
N PHE A 48 16.48 4.81 -1.95
CA PHE A 48 15.53 5.48 -1.06
C PHE A 48 14.12 5.30 -1.61
N GLY A 49 13.26 4.67 -0.83
CA GLY A 49 11.92 4.35 -1.29
C GLY A 49 10.84 4.50 -0.23
N THR A 50 9.61 4.43 -0.70
CA THR A 50 8.40 4.32 0.14
C THR A 50 7.80 2.93 0.01
N ALA A 51 6.86 2.59 0.90
CA ALA A 51 6.22 1.28 0.91
C ALA A 51 4.70 1.37 1.13
N SER A 52 3.97 0.45 0.54
CA SER A 52 2.53 0.26 0.73
C SER A 52 2.15 -1.22 0.81
N SER A 53 0.89 -1.48 1.11
CA SER A 53 0.25 -2.78 0.90
C SER A 53 -1.13 -2.59 0.24
N SER A 54 -1.52 -3.58 -0.55
CA SER A 54 -2.74 -3.61 -1.37
C SER A 54 -3.99 -3.22 -0.58
N TYR A 55 -4.31 -3.95 0.49
CA TYR A 55 -5.52 -3.68 1.28
C TYR A 55 -5.52 -2.31 1.96
N GLN A 56 -4.35 -1.81 2.37
CA GLN A 56 -4.24 -0.54 3.08
C GLN A 56 -4.28 0.68 2.14
N PHE A 57 -4.00 0.51 0.84
CA PHE A 57 -3.85 1.63 -0.09
C PHE A 57 -4.79 1.59 -1.30
N GLU A 58 -5.03 0.43 -1.91
CA GLU A 58 -5.71 0.34 -3.20
C GLU A 58 -7.17 0.78 -3.14
N GLY A 59 -7.92 0.25 -2.18
CA GLY A 59 -9.39 0.33 -2.22
C GLY A 59 -9.97 -0.46 -3.39
N ALA A 60 -11.08 0.03 -3.94
CA ALA A 60 -11.79 -0.57 -5.08
C ALA A 60 -12.09 -2.07 -4.81
N PHE A 61 -12.55 -2.38 -3.60
CA PHE A 61 -12.53 -3.73 -3.05
C PHE A 61 -13.41 -4.76 -3.79
N LEU A 62 -14.41 -4.30 -4.56
CA LEU A 62 -15.28 -5.12 -5.43
C LEU A 62 -15.22 -4.70 -6.91
N THR A 63 -14.25 -3.87 -7.29
CA THR A 63 -14.13 -3.35 -8.66
C THR A 63 -13.44 -4.37 -9.57
N ASP A 64 -13.85 -4.40 -10.85
CA ASP A 64 -13.21 -5.17 -11.93
C ASP A 64 -12.99 -6.65 -11.63
N GLY A 65 -13.97 -7.27 -10.96
CA GLY A 65 -13.98 -8.70 -10.70
C GLY A 65 -13.07 -9.14 -9.55
N LYS A 66 -12.52 -8.22 -8.76
CA LYS A 66 -11.83 -8.56 -7.51
C LYS A 66 -12.75 -9.38 -6.58
N GLY A 67 -12.22 -10.48 -6.06
CA GLY A 67 -12.88 -11.28 -5.02
C GLY A 67 -12.69 -10.68 -3.62
N LEU A 68 -13.50 -11.16 -2.68
CA LEU A 68 -13.31 -10.83 -1.26
C LEU A 68 -12.04 -11.47 -0.72
N ASN A 69 -11.32 -10.74 0.13
CA ASN A 69 -10.26 -11.26 0.97
C ASN A 69 -10.73 -11.35 2.43
N ASN A 70 -9.91 -12.00 3.26
CA ASN A 70 -10.14 -12.17 4.70
C ASN A 70 -10.34 -10.83 5.45
N TRP A 71 -9.65 -9.76 5.04
CA TRP A 71 -9.79 -8.43 5.66
C TRP A 71 -11.10 -7.73 5.27
N ASP A 72 -11.55 -7.89 4.01
CA ASP A 72 -12.86 -7.41 3.55
C ASP A 72 -13.94 -8.00 4.49
N VAL A 73 -13.95 -9.32 4.68
CA VAL A 73 -14.91 -10.00 5.56
C VAL A 73 -14.73 -9.60 7.02
N PHE A 74 -13.50 -9.58 7.52
CA PHE A 74 -13.21 -9.25 8.92
C PHE A 74 -13.73 -7.87 9.33
N THR A 75 -13.51 -6.86 8.49
CA THR A 75 -13.88 -5.48 8.78
C THR A 75 -15.39 -5.24 8.67
N HIS A 76 -16.09 -5.95 7.78
CA HIS A 76 -17.55 -5.85 7.64
C HIS A 76 -18.32 -6.64 8.70
N ASP A 77 -17.89 -7.86 9.02
CA ASP A 77 -18.68 -8.80 9.82
C ASP A 77 -18.46 -8.67 11.33
N LYS A 78 -17.40 -7.97 11.77
CA LYS A 78 -17.06 -7.83 13.20
C LYS A 78 -17.11 -6.36 13.64
N PRO A 79 -18.30 -5.82 13.96
CA PRO A 79 -18.43 -4.49 14.54
C PRO A 79 -17.54 -4.33 15.79
N GLY A 80 -16.79 -3.22 15.85
CA GLY A 80 -15.87 -2.92 16.95
C GLY A 80 -14.52 -3.64 16.91
N SER A 81 -14.24 -4.42 15.86
CA SER A 81 -12.90 -5.01 15.63
C SER A 81 -11.87 -4.00 15.15
N ILE A 82 -12.33 -2.94 14.47
CA ILE A 82 -11.54 -1.77 14.09
C ILE A 82 -11.88 -0.62 15.04
N MET A 83 -10.85 0.04 15.57
CA MET A 83 -10.97 1.05 16.63
C MET A 83 -11.92 2.21 16.27
N ASP A 84 -11.89 2.65 15.01
CA ASP A 84 -12.75 3.72 14.48
C ASP A 84 -13.90 3.18 13.61
N GLY A 85 -14.03 1.85 13.48
CA GLY A 85 -15.02 1.19 12.64
C GLY A 85 -14.81 1.36 11.13
N SER A 86 -13.65 1.87 10.69
CA SER A 86 -13.32 2.00 9.27
C SER A 86 -12.99 0.66 8.61
N ASN A 87 -12.96 0.65 7.27
CA ASN A 87 -12.59 -0.50 6.45
C ASN A 87 -11.69 -0.08 5.26
N GLY A 88 -11.27 -1.06 4.46
CA GLY A 88 -10.37 -0.86 3.31
C GLY A 88 -11.10 -0.62 1.99
N ASP A 89 -12.41 -0.35 1.99
CA ASP A 89 -13.22 -0.35 0.76
C ASP A 89 -12.73 0.67 -0.27
N ILE A 90 -12.36 1.84 0.24
CA ILE A 90 -11.82 2.97 -0.53
C ILE A 90 -10.33 3.18 -0.21
N ALA A 91 -9.92 3.02 1.04
CA ALA A 91 -8.56 3.32 1.50
C ALA A 91 -8.11 4.74 1.08
N VAL A 92 -6.94 4.89 0.43
CA VAL A 92 -6.52 6.16 -0.21
C VAL A 92 -6.86 6.23 -1.70
N ASP A 93 -7.58 5.21 -2.20
CA ASP A 93 -8.02 5.04 -3.58
C ASP A 93 -6.85 4.95 -4.58
N GLN A 94 -5.75 4.31 -4.16
CA GLN A 94 -4.57 4.14 -5.03
C GLN A 94 -4.91 3.36 -6.29
N TYR A 95 -5.93 2.48 -6.26
CA TYR A 95 -6.37 1.74 -7.44
C TYR A 95 -6.67 2.66 -8.63
N HIS A 96 -7.30 3.82 -8.38
CA HIS A 96 -7.59 4.81 -9.40
C HIS A 96 -6.56 5.95 -9.45
N ARG A 97 -5.96 6.28 -8.30
CA ARG A 97 -5.14 7.49 -8.10
C ARG A 97 -3.63 7.25 -8.07
N TYR A 98 -3.19 6.05 -8.43
CA TYR A 98 -1.78 5.75 -8.50
C TYR A 98 -1.00 6.72 -9.42
N PRO A 99 -1.52 7.26 -10.54
CA PRO A 99 -0.75 8.19 -11.36
C PRO A 99 -0.33 9.45 -10.58
N GLU A 100 -1.20 9.98 -9.73
CA GLU A 100 -0.92 11.11 -8.85
C GLU A 100 0.10 10.74 -7.77
N ASP A 101 -0.06 9.57 -7.13
CA ASP A 101 0.86 9.08 -6.10
C ASP A 101 2.29 8.93 -6.67
N LEU A 102 2.41 8.45 -7.91
CA LEU A 102 3.67 8.27 -8.59
C LEU A 102 4.36 9.60 -8.95
N HIS A 103 3.59 10.62 -9.35
CA HIS A 103 4.15 11.97 -9.53
C HIS A 103 4.66 12.55 -8.22
N LEU A 104 3.94 12.37 -7.11
CA LEU A 104 4.40 12.80 -5.79
C LEU A 104 5.69 12.07 -5.37
N MET A 105 5.80 10.77 -5.64
CA MET A 105 7.05 10.03 -5.41
C MET A 105 8.21 10.58 -6.23
N LYS A 106 7.95 10.95 -7.49
CA LYS A 106 8.96 11.57 -8.35
C LYS A 106 9.43 12.92 -7.78
N ASP A 107 8.50 13.75 -7.33
CA ASP A 107 8.80 15.06 -6.73
C ASP A 107 9.56 14.95 -5.41
N MET A 108 9.29 13.90 -4.62
CA MET A 108 10.07 13.58 -3.41
C MET A 108 11.49 13.10 -3.70
N GLY A 109 11.79 12.70 -4.95
CA GLY A 109 13.09 12.19 -5.35
C GLY A 109 13.40 10.76 -4.88
N VAL A 110 12.38 9.96 -4.55
CA VAL A 110 12.57 8.54 -4.25
C VAL A 110 12.83 7.75 -5.54
N ASN A 111 13.63 6.69 -5.42
CA ASN A 111 14.05 5.86 -6.55
C ASN A 111 13.64 4.38 -6.40
N ALA A 112 12.94 4.03 -5.32
CA ALA A 112 12.36 2.71 -5.13
C ALA A 112 10.94 2.80 -4.55
N TYR A 113 10.10 1.81 -4.87
CA TYR A 113 8.77 1.70 -4.28
C TYR A 113 8.43 0.24 -4.01
N ARG A 114 8.09 -0.06 -2.75
CA ARG A 114 7.60 -1.37 -2.33
C ARG A 114 6.09 -1.38 -2.28
N PHE A 115 5.45 -2.36 -2.91
CA PHE A 115 4.00 -2.55 -2.82
C PHE A 115 3.65 -4.03 -2.83
N SER A 116 2.45 -4.39 -2.38
CA SER A 116 1.95 -5.76 -2.49
C SER A 116 0.90 -5.92 -3.59
N ILE A 117 0.84 -7.12 -4.16
CA ILE A 117 -0.24 -7.52 -5.07
C ILE A 117 -1.38 -8.09 -4.24
N SER A 118 -2.60 -7.67 -4.54
CA SER A 118 -3.80 -8.27 -3.97
C SER A 118 -4.10 -9.61 -4.62
N TRP A 119 -3.93 -10.68 -3.86
CA TRP A 119 -4.15 -12.03 -4.37
C TRP A 119 -5.62 -12.22 -4.80
N ALA A 120 -6.58 -11.70 -4.04
CA ALA A 120 -8.00 -11.76 -4.42
C ALA A 120 -8.35 -10.91 -5.65
N ARG A 121 -7.47 -9.98 -6.07
CA ARG A 121 -7.64 -9.21 -7.32
C ARG A 121 -7.16 -10.00 -8.53
N ILE A 122 -6.04 -10.73 -8.43
CA ILE A 122 -5.51 -11.58 -9.51
C ILE A 122 -6.27 -12.91 -9.60
N LEU A 123 -6.60 -13.50 -8.46
CA LEU A 123 -7.28 -14.78 -8.31
C LEU A 123 -8.47 -14.65 -7.35
N PRO A 124 -9.63 -14.18 -7.84
CA PRO A 124 -10.81 -13.92 -7.00
C PRO A 124 -11.29 -15.12 -6.18
N GLN A 125 -11.13 -16.34 -6.70
CA GLN A 125 -11.49 -17.59 -6.02
C GLN A 125 -10.24 -18.39 -5.61
N GLY A 126 -9.11 -17.69 -5.38
CA GLY A 126 -7.81 -18.32 -5.22
C GLY A 126 -7.51 -19.23 -6.42
N ARG A 127 -6.97 -20.43 -6.16
CA ARG A 127 -6.62 -21.40 -7.21
C ARG A 127 -7.81 -22.04 -7.94
N PHE A 128 -9.04 -21.84 -7.45
CA PHE A 128 -10.21 -22.61 -7.88
C PHE A 128 -11.02 -21.91 -8.97
N GLY A 129 -10.67 -20.67 -9.29
CA GLY A 129 -11.32 -19.90 -10.34
C GLY A 129 -10.35 -19.49 -11.44
N ASN A 130 -10.87 -18.68 -12.34
CA ASN A 130 -10.09 -18.08 -13.42
C ASN A 130 -9.29 -16.88 -12.89
N ILE A 131 -8.21 -16.59 -13.62
CA ILE A 131 -7.41 -15.39 -13.43
C ILE A 131 -8.22 -14.17 -13.86
N SER A 132 -8.16 -13.11 -13.06
CA SER A 132 -8.72 -11.81 -13.42
C SER A 132 -7.76 -11.05 -14.34
N GLN A 133 -8.08 -10.98 -15.62
CA GLN A 133 -7.24 -10.25 -16.59
C GLN A 133 -7.20 -8.75 -16.30
N THR A 134 -8.31 -8.17 -15.84
CA THR A 134 -8.37 -6.77 -15.40
C THR A 134 -7.44 -6.51 -14.21
N GLY A 135 -7.36 -7.45 -13.26
CA GLY A 135 -6.41 -7.39 -12.15
C GLY A 135 -4.96 -7.42 -12.64
N VAL A 136 -4.64 -8.31 -13.58
CA VAL A 136 -3.30 -8.41 -14.18
C VAL A 136 -2.93 -7.12 -14.92
N GLU A 137 -3.84 -6.61 -15.76
CA GLU A 137 -3.65 -5.36 -16.49
C GLU A 137 -3.43 -4.16 -15.56
N HIS A 138 -4.13 -4.12 -14.42
CA HIS A 138 -3.94 -3.06 -13.42
C HIS A 138 -2.50 -3.03 -12.90
N TYR A 139 -1.97 -4.16 -12.41
CA TYR A 139 -0.60 -4.20 -11.91
C TYR A 139 0.46 -3.99 -13.01
N ASN A 140 0.20 -4.45 -14.24
CA ASN A 140 1.08 -4.14 -15.38
C ASN A 140 1.14 -2.64 -15.64
N LYS A 141 0.00 -1.95 -15.75
CA LYS A 141 -0.05 -0.50 -15.91
C LYS A 141 0.67 0.21 -14.76
N PHE A 142 0.51 -0.27 -13.54
CA PHE A 142 1.16 0.31 -12.36
C PHE A 142 2.69 0.14 -12.38
N ILE A 143 3.17 -1.07 -12.64
CA ILE A 143 4.60 -1.39 -12.74
C ILE A 143 5.26 -0.60 -13.88
N HIS A 144 4.62 -0.54 -15.06
CA HIS A 144 5.15 0.25 -16.16
C HIS A 144 5.22 1.74 -15.82
N ALA A 145 4.22 2.28 -15.12
CA ALA A 145 4.25 3.68 -14.70
C ALA A 145 5.41 3.96 -13.72
N LEU A 146 5.67 3.07 -12.76
CA LEU A 146 6.84 3.15 -11.87
C LEU A 146 8.16 3.15 -12.65
N LEU A 147 8.33 2.17 -13.54
CA LEU A 147 9.54 2.01 -14.35
C LEU A 147 9.79 3.21 -15.27
N ASN A 148 8.73 3.75 -15.88
CA ASN A 148 8.81 4.95 -16.73
C ASN A 148 9.29 6.20 -15.97
N LEU A 149 9.03 6.28 -14.66
CA LEU A 149 9.50 7.37 -13.81
C LEU A 149 10.91 7.12 -13.24
N GLY A 150 11.50 5.96 -13.52
CA GLY A 150 12.78 5.52 -12.97
C GLY A 150 12.69 5.11 -11.50
N ILE A 151 11.51 4.69 -11.03
CA ILE A 151 11.28 4.20 -9.67
C ILE A 151 11.32 2.67 -9.72
N GLN A 152 12.25 2.06 -8.97
CA GLN A 152 12.43 0.61 -8.96
C GLN A 152 11.32 -0.08 -8.13
N PRO A 153 10.54 -1.00 -8.72
CA PRO A 153 9.46 -1.66 -8.00
C PRO A 153 9.96 -2.88 -7.21
N PHE A 154 9.52 -2.98 -5.96
CA PHE A 154 9.72 -4.09 -5.04
C PHE A 154 8.36 -4.69 -4.72
N VAL A 155 8.09 -5.89 -5.23
CA VAL A 155 6.77 -6.51 -5.15
C VAL A 155 6.70 -7.53 -4.04
N THR A 156 5.80 -7.30 -3.11
CA THR A 156 5.39 -8.27 -2.11
C THR A 156 4.25 -9.13 -2.67
N LEU A 157 4.44 -10.45 -2.78
CA LEU A 157 3.41 -11.33 -3.37
C LEU A 157 2.12 -11.44 -2.54
N THR A 158 2.22 -11.29 -1.22
CA THR A 158 1.08 -11.39 -0.31
C THR A 158 1.36 -10.57 0.95
N HIS A 159 0.43 -9.70 1.36
CA HIS A 159 0.58 -8.86 2.54
C HIS A 159 -0.64 -8.98 3.48
N TYR A 160 -0.85 -10.23 3.93
CA TYR A 160 -1.96 -10.66 4.80
C TYR A 160 -3.35 -10.73 4.17
N ASP A 161 -3.52 -10.25 2.94
CA ASP A 161 -4.79 -10.26 2.20
C ASP A 161 -4.94 -11.54 1.36
N ILE A 162 -5.47 -12.59 1.97
CA ILE A 162 -5.74 -13.87 1.28
C ILE A 162 -7.17 -13.86 0.74
N PRO A 163 -7.44 -14.42 -0.45
CA PRO A 163 -8.80 -14.69 -0.92
C PRO A 163 -9.63 -15.40 0.15
N GLN A 164 -10.82 -14.87 0.43
CA GLN A 164 -11.76 -15.40 1.41
C GLN A 164 -12.08 -16.89 1.13
N GLU A 165 -12.11 -17.27 -0.15
CA GLU A 165 -12.27 -18.66 -0.59
C GLU A 165 -11.27 -19.63 0.08
N LEU A 166 -10.02 -19.19 0.32
CA LEU A 166 -9.00 -20.02 0.98
C LEU A 166 -9.15 -20.03 2.51
N GLU A 167 -9.65 -18.93 3.09
CA GLU A 167 -10.05 -18.88 4.51
C GLU A 167 -11.17 -19.91 4.76
N GLU A 168 -12.21 -19.91 3.94
CA GLU A 168 -13.37 -20.79 4.11
C GLU A 168 -13.03 -22.27 3.87
N ARG A 169 -12.21 -22.56 2.85
CA ARG A 169 -11.87 -23.95 2.53
C ARG A 169 -10.85 -24.57 3.47
N TYR A 170 -9.89 -23.77 3.92
CA TYR A 170 -8.68 -24.30 4.56
C TYR A 170 -8.33 -23.63 5.90
N GLY A 171 -9.06 -22.61 6.34
CA GLY A 171 -8.65 -21.80 7.48
C GLY A 171 -7.38 -21.00 7.17
N ALA A 172 -7.22 -20.62 5.89
CA ALA A 172 -6.12 -19.78 5.43
C ALA A 172 -4.75 -20.30 5.87
N TRP A 173 -3.95 -19.45 6.51
CA TRP A 173 -2.58 -19.75 6.86
C TRP A 173 -2.43 -20.84 7.94
N LEU A 174 -3.50 -21.18 8.66
CA LEU A 174 -3.50 -22.28 9.63
C LEU A 174 -3.35 -23.65 8.96
N SER A 175 -3.60 -23.72 7.64
CA SER A 175 -3.42 -24.93 6.87
C SER A 175 -2.09 -24.94 6.10
N PRO A 176 -1.27 -25.99 6.25
CA PRO A 176 -0.08 -26.21 5.43
C PRO A 176 -0.39 -26.23 3.92
N ARG A 177 -1.64 -26.52 3.54
CA ARG A 177 -2.05 -26.55 2.13
C ARG A 177 -1.98 -25.16 1.49
N VAL A 178 -2.30 -24.10 2.22
CA VAL A 178 -2.22 -22.73 1.71
C VAL A 178 -0.76 -22.29 1.53
N GLN A 179 0.13 -22.73 2.43
CA GLN A 179 1.58 -22.49 2.29
C GLN A 179 2.13 -23.17 1.03
N TRP A 180 1.70 -24.41 0.76
CA TRP A 180 2.06 -25.10 -0.49
C TRP A 180 1.53 -24.37 -1.73
N LEU A 181 0.31 -23.83 -1.69
CA LEU A 181 -0.26 -23.07 -2.81
C LEU A 181 0.52 -21.78 -3.10
N LEU A 182 0.90 -21.03 -2.08
CA LEU A 182 1.75 -19.87 -2.27
C LEU A 182 3.14 -20.28 -2.80
N GLY A 183 3.68 -21.39 -2.29
CA GLY A 183 4.93 -21.97 -2.77
C GLY A 183 4.87 -22.33 -4.25
N SER A 184 3.80 -22.98 -4.70
CA SER A 184 3.65 -23.40 -6.09
C SER A 184 3.45 -22.22 -7.05
N LEU A 185 2.77 -21.15 -6.61
CA LEU A 185 2.71 -19.88 -7.36
C LEU A 185 4.09 -19.26 -7.59
N SER A 186 5.05 -19.54 -6.72
CA SER A 186 6.42 -19.01 -6.81
C SER A 186 7.39 -19.96 -7.54
N SER A 187 7.04 -21.23 -7.80
CA SER A 187 8.01 -22.26 -8.20
C SER A 187 7.69 -23.07 -9.46
N GLU A 188 6.46 -23.03 -9.98
CA GLU A 188 6.05 -23.85 -11.13
C GLU A 188 6.04 -23.04 -12.44
N PRO A 189 6.67 -23.50 -13.54
CA PRO A 189 6.70 -22.79 -14.81
C PRO A 189 5.34 -22.74 -15.55
N ASP A 190 4.41 -23.63 -15.19
CA ASP A 190 3.10 -23.81 -15.86
C ASP A 190 1.90 -23.46 -14.96
N VAL A 191 2.13 -22.79 -13.82
CA VAL A 191 1.06 -22.34 -12.91
C VAL A 191 1.32 -20.90 -12.51
N ILE A 192 0.66 -19.95 -13.17
CA ILE A 192 0.43 -18.57 -12.69
C ILE A 192 1.70 -17.92 -12.14
N VAL A 193 2.61 -17.55 -13.03
CA VAL A 193 3.96 -17.19 -12.58
C VAL A 193 4.09 -15.78 -12.03
N VAL A 194 3.24 -14.75 -12.26
CA VAL A 194 3.60 -13.33 -11.96
C VAL A 194 5.09 -13.12 -12.21
N LYS A 195 5.50 -13.38 -13.47
CA LYS A 195 6.91 -13.50 -13.85
C LYS A 195 7.55 -12.12 -13.92
N ILE A 196 7.63 -11.49 -12.77
CA ILE A 196 8.47 -10.35 -12.51
C ILE A 196 9.90 -10.84 -12.72
N GLU A 197 10.60 -10.32 -13.71
CA GLU A 197 11.96 -10.78 -14.00
C GLU A 197 12.86 -10.29 -12.84
N LEU A 198 13.40 -11.23 -12.06
CA LEU A 198 14.00 -10.97 -10.74
C LEU A 198 15.52 -10.70 -10.80
N ASN A 199 16.02 -9.84 -9.90
CA ASN A 199 17.46 -9.70 -9.60
C ASN A 199 17.85 -10.21 -8.20
N SER A 200 16.93 -10.16 -7.22
CA SER A 200 17.20 -10.57 -5.83
C SER A 200 15.91 -10.84 -5.06
N GLN A 201 16.00 -11.67 -4.01
CA GLN A 201 14.91 -12.03 -3.10
C GLN A 201 15.21 -11.47 -1.71
N VAL A 202 14.18 -10.95 -1.03
CA VAL A 202 14.27 -10.53 0.38
C VAL A 202 13.12 -11.16 1.16
N ASP A 203 13.44 -11.94 2.19
CA ASP A 203 12.45 -12.53 3.09
C ASP A 203 12.14 -11.55 4.24
N GLN A 204 10.87 -11.21 4.43
CA GLN A 204 10.40 -10.44 5.59
C GLN A 204 9.56 -11.31 6.51
N GLY A 205 9.97 -11.44 7.77
CA GLY A 205 9.24 -12.16 8.81
C GLY A 205 8.46 -11.20 9.72
N CYS A 206 7.19 -11.48 9.96
CA CYS A 206 6.37 -10.74 10.93
C CYS A 206 5.57 -11.67 11.83
N HIS A 207 5.44 -11.29 13.10
CA HIS A 207 4.66 -12.00 14.12
C HIS A 207 3.30 -11.34 14.28
N HIS A 208 2.22 -12.10 14.17
CA HIS A 208 0.88 -11.62 14.51
C HIS A 208 0.17 -12.62 15.42
N LYS A 209 -0.51 -12.12 16.46
CA LYS A 209 -1.34 -12.95 17.34
C LYS A 209 -2.71 -13.12 16.70
N LEU A 210 -3.05 -14.36 16.36
CA LEU A 210 -4.41 -14.70 15.94
C LEU A 210 -5.32 -14.78 17.17
N GLY A 211 -5.84 -13.63 17.60
CA GLY A 211 -6.86 -13.50 18.63
C GLY A 211 -6.36 -13.18 20.05
N SER A 212 -7.22 -12.53 20.83
CA SER A 212 -7.05 -12.20 22.26
C SER A 212 -8.07 -12.94 23.14
N GLY A 213 -8.57 -14.09 22.68
CA GLY A 213 -9.48 -14.94 23.45
C GLY A 213 -8.75 -15.85 24.45
N PRO A 214 -9.41 -16.29 25.54
CA PRO A 214 -8.77 -17.01 26.65
C PRO A 214 -8.13 -18.36 26.28
N ASN A 215 -8.39 -18.90 25.07
CA ASN A 215 -7.88 -20.19 24.60
C ASN A 215 -7.06 -20.14 23.29
N GLN A 216 -6.62 -18.97 22.82
CA GLN A 216 -5.78 -18.86 21.61
C GLN A 216 -4.49 -18.10 21.88
N ARG A 217 -3.47 -18.81 22.40
CA ARG A 217 -2.07 -18.39 22.30
C ARG A 217 -1.38 -19.26 21.26
N ARG A 218 -1.46 -18.88 19.98
CA ARG A 218 -0.53 -19.36 18.97
C ARG A 218 0.07 -18.15 18.28
N ASP A 219 1.30 -17.84 18.64
CA ASP A 219 2.13 -16.90 17.89
C ASP A 219 2.42 -17.57 16.54
N THR A 220 1.97 -16.96 15.46
CA THR A 220 2.22 -17.48 14.12
C THR A 220 3.18 -16.52 13.43
N VAL A 221 4.31 -17.07 12.96
CA VAL A 221 5.34 -16.34 12.21
C VAL A 221 5.00 -16.50 10.74
N TRP A 222 4.78 -15.38 10.06
CA TRP A 222 4.51 -15.37 8.63
C TRP A 222 5.69 -14.77 7.89
N TRP A 223 6.05 -15.39 6.76
CA TRP A 223 7.10 -14.92 5.87
C TRP A 223 6.44 -14.35 4.62
N SER A 224 6.66 -13.07 4.37
CA SER A 224 6.37 -12.42 3.10
C SER A 224 7.63 -12.42 2.25
N ARG A 225 7.50 -12.79 0.97
CA ARG A 225 8.58 -12.73 0.00
C ARG A 225 8.45 -11.47 -0.83
N ASP A 226 9.48 -10.64 -0.80
CA ASP A 226 9.61 -9.46 -1.65
C ASP A 226 10.50 -9.78 -2.85
N LEU A 227 10.04 -9.35 -4.02
CA LEU A 227 10.60 -9.64 -5.33
C LEU A 227 11.01 -8.33 -6.01
N VAL A 228 12.26 -8.22 -6.44
CA VAL A 228 12.75 -7.03 -7.17
C VAL A 228 12.44 -7.15 -8.66
N VAL A 229 11.77 -6.15 -9.23
CA VAL A 229 11.31 -6.12 -10.63
C VAL A 229 12.35 -5.49 -11.57
N LYS A 230 12.58 -6.08 -12.75
CA LYS A 230 13.43 -5.49 -13.82
C LYS A 230 12.65 -4.56 -14.76
N GLN A 231 13.41 -3.78 -15.53
CA GLN A 231 12.96 -2.70 -16.42
C GLN A 231 11.95 -3.09 -17.53
N THR A 232 11.76 -4.37 -17.83
CA THR A 232 10.87 -4.88 -18.89
C THR A 232 9.92 -5.98 -18.41
N SER A 233 9.62 -6.02 -17.11
CA SER A 233 8.84 -7.10 -16.51
C SER A 233 7.33 -6.85 -16.57
N ASP A 234 6.60 -7.87 -17.01
CA ASP A 234 5.14 -7.95 -16.94
C ASP A 234 4.74 -8.92 -15.82
N VAL A 235 3.63 -8.64 -15.15
CA VAL A 235 2.81 -9.66 -14.47
C VAL A 235 2.23 -10.56 -15.55
N ILE A 236 2.91 -11.66 -15.81
CA ILE A 236 2.45 -12.71 -16.73
C ILE A 236 1.77 -13.80 -15.91
N VAL A 237 0.56 -14.17 -16.32
CA VAL A 237 -0.18 -15.27 -15.73
C VAL A 237 -0.59 -16.23 -16.84
N SER A 238 0.03 -17.41 -16.86
CA SER A 238 -0.26 -18.53 -17.77
C SER A 238 -1.05 -19.61 -17.08
#